data_AF-A0A848J3T7-F1
#
_entry.id   AF-A0A848J3T7-F1
#
_cell.length_a   1.000
_cell.length_b   1.000
_cell.length_c   1.000
_cell.angle_alpha   90.00
_cell.angle_beta   90.00
_cell.angle_gamma   90.00
#
_symmetry.space_group_name_H-M   'P 1'
#
loop_
_entity.id
_entity.type
_entity.pdbx_description
1 polymer ?
#
loop_
_entity_poly.entity_id
_entity_poly.type
_entity_poly.pdbx_seq_one_letter_code
_entity_poly.pdbx_strand_id
1 'polypeptide(L)'
;MIIKWIFIISIIQFISYLVFDRLKVKHATRYIFTLVILGYLFILPPLFYPEPQPDGGTCGMPVLGITLGFWVIGGIAAPITHIIFRSIRPKERKKSLPIDHL
;
A
#
# COMPACT_ATOMS: atom_id res chain seq x y z
N MET A 1 -13.43 1.99 -11.42
CA MET A 1 -12.44 3.05 -11.11
C MET A 1 -11.55 2.68 -9.91
N ILE A 2 -12.11 2.20 -8.80
CA ILE A 2 -11.37 1.86 -7.56
C ILE A 2 -10.23 0.84 -7.78
N ILE A 3 -10.45 -0.24 -8.54
CA ILE A 3 -9.42 -1.26 -8.83
C ILE A 3 -8.18 -0.66 -9.50
N LYS A 4 -8.35 0.31 -10.41
CA LYS A 4 -7.22 0.98 -11.07
C LYS A 4 -6.37 1.75 -10.06
N TRP A 5 -7.01 2.43 -9.09
CA TRP A 5 -6.32 3.16 -8.04
C TRP A 5 -5.55 2.23 -7.10
N ILE A 6 -6.15 1.12 -6.70
CA ILE A 6 -5.46 0.09 -5.90
C ILE A 6 -4.21 -0.40 -6.64
N PHE A 7 -4.31 -0.66 -7.95
CA PHE A 7 -3.17 -1.09 -8.76
C PHE A 7 -2.07 -0.02 -8.81
N ILE A 8 -2.41 1.26 -9.03
CA ILE A 8 -1.46 2.38 -9.03
C ILE A 8 -0.74 2.49 -7.67
N ILE A 9 -1.48 2.42 -6.57
CA ILE A 9 -0.89 2.50 -5.22
C ILE A 9 0.02 1.31 -4.96
N SER A 10 -0.33 0.10 -5.42
CA SER A 10 0.54 -1.07 -5.34
C SER A 10 1.85 -0.89 -6.12
N ILE A 11 1.81 -0.28 -7.32
CA ILE A 11 3.01 0.08 -8.07
C ILE A 11 3.84 1.10 -7.30
N ILE A 12 3.23 2.16 -6.78
CA ILE A 12 3.93 3.20 -5.99
C ILE A 12 4.56 2.59 -4.74
N GLN A 13 3.86 1.70 -4.03
CA GLN A 13 4.39 0.96 -2.89
C GLN A 13 5.64 0.15 -3.29
N PHE A 14 5.59 -0.53 -4.43
CA PHE A 14 6.70 -1.33 -4.94
C PHE A 14 7.91 -0.46 -5.35
N ILE A 15 7.68 0.64 -6.08
CA ILE A 15 8.74 1.59 -6.45
C ILE A 15 9.38 2.20 -5.19
N SER A 16 8.55 2.58 -4.21
CA SER A 16 9.03 3.12 -2.94
C SER A 16 9.94 2.11 -2.23
N TYR A 17 9.57 0.82 -2.22
CA TYR A 17 10.45 -0.22 -1.69
C TYR A 17 11.78 -0.31 -2.44
N LEU A 18 11.79 -0.19 -3.76
CA LEU A 18 13.05 -0.18 -4.54
C LEU A 18 13.94 1.02 -4.20
N VAL A 19 13.37 2.22 -4.08
CA VAL A 19 14.10 3.44 -3.75
C VAL A 19 14.68 3.37 -2.33
N PHE A 20 13.88 2.94 -1.36
CA PHE A 20 14.33 2.85 0.03
C PHE A 20 15.29 1.67 0.28
N ASP A 21 15.22 0.59 -0.53
CA ASP A 21 16.24 -0.46 -0.54
C ASP A 21 17.60 0.09 -1.01
N ARG A 22 17.62 0.98 -2.00
CA ARG A 22 18.85 1.66 -2.45
C ARG A 22 19.44 2.56 -1.37
N LEU A 23 18.59 3.20 -0.56
CA LEU A 23 19.00 4.06 0.56
C LEU A 23 19.45 3.27 1.81
N LYS A 24 19.44 1.92 1.77
CA LYS A 24 19.86 1.03 2.88
C LYS A 24 19.15 1.30 4.22
N VAL A 25 17.96 1.88 4.20
CA VAL A 25 17.22 2.19 5.44
C VAL A 25 16.57 0.91 5.99
N LYS A 26 17.12 0.38 7.08
CA LYS A 26 16.77 -0.93 7.67
C LYS A 26 15.29 -1.14 8.01
N HIS A 27 14.50 -0.06 8.15
CA HIS A 27 13.09 -0.14 8.54
C HIS A 27 12.12 0.55 7.58
N ALA A 28 12.61 1.20 6.52
CA ALA A 28 11.76 1.98 5.63
C ALA A 28 10.64 1.15 4.97
N THR A 29 10.93 -0.10 4.61
CA THR A 29 9.94 -1.02 4.03
C THR A 29 8.75 -1.25 4.96
N ARG A 30 8.99 -1.29 6.29
CA ARG A 30 7.92 -1.46 7.29
C ARG A 30 7.13 -0.16 7.47
N TYR A 31 7.79 0.99 7.49
CA TYR A 31 7.14 2.29 7.56
C TYR A 31 6.22 2.55 6.36
N ILE A 32 6.72 2.30 5.14
CA ILE A 32 5.94 2.45 3.91
C ILE A 32 4.72 1.51 3.93
N PHE A 33 4.90 0.25 4.36
CA PHE A 33 3.79 -0.68 4.49
C PHE A 33 2.69 -0.16 5.42
N THR A 34 3.07 0.29 6.62
CA THR A 34 2.13 0.85 7.59
C THR A 34 1.44 2.09 7.05
N LEU A 35 2.17 2.98 6.36
CA LEU A 35 1.63 4.19 5.75
C LEU A 35 0.62 3.87 4.65
N VAL A 36 0.92 2.89 3.79
CA VAL A 36 -0.01 2.46 2.74
C VAL A 36 -1.28 1.83 3.32
N ILE A 37 -1.17 0.98 4.35
CA ILE A 37 -2.35 0.43 5.03
C ILE A 37 -3.20 1.53 5.68
N LEU A 38 -2.58 2.46 6.40
CA LEU A 38 -3.29 3.63 6.97
C LEU A 38 -3.99 4.43 5.88
N GLY A 39 -3.32 4.62 4.74
CA GLY A 39 -3.91 5.26 3.56
C GLY A 39 -5.17 4.55 3.08
N TYR A 40 -5.13 3.22 2.94
CA TYR A 40 -6.28 2.43 2.53
C TYR A 40 -7.43 2.42 3.54
N LEU A 41 -7.12 2.50 4.84
CA LEU A 41 -8.13 2.48 5.88
C LEU A 41 -8.83 3.83 6.07
N PHE A 42 -8.08 4.93 6.00
CA PHE A 42 -8.57 6.24 6.44
C PHE A 42 -8.54 7.33 5.37
N ILE A 43 -7.57 7.33 4.46
CA ILE A 43 -7.36 8.46 3.52
C ILE A 43 -8.12 8.22 2.22
N LEU A 44 -7.99 7.02 1.67
CA LEU A 44 -8.54 6.67 0.36
C LEU A 44 -10.05 6.52 0.34
N PRO A 45 -10.72 5.85 1.30
CA PRO A 45 -12.17 5.67 1.20
C PRO A 45 -12.95 7.00 1.10
N PRO A 46 -12.67 8.02 1.94
CA PRO A 46 -13.38 9.29 1.88
C PRO A 46 -13.23 10.05 0.57
N LEU A 47 -12.08 9.93 -0.09
CA LEU A 47 -11.82 10.57 -1.40
C LEU A 47 -12.74 10.06 -2.52
N PHE A 48 -13.37 8.89 -2.34
CA PHE A 48 -14.26 8.29 -3.34
C PHE A 48 -15.73 8.31 -2.93
N TYR A 49 -16.08 8.89 -1.78
CA TYR A 49 -17.48 8.92 -1.35
C TYR A 49 -18.32 9.81 -2.27
N PRO A 50 -19.51 9.34 -2.69
CA PRO A 50 -20.42 10.16 -3.48
C PRO A 50 -21.02 11.27 -2.62
N GLU A 51 -21.44 12.35 -3.28
CA GLU A 51 -22.18 13.44 -2.65
C GLU A 51 -23.47 12.90 -1.99
N PRO A 52 -23.85 13.38 -0.78
CA PRO A 52 -25.07 12.93 -0.13
C PRO A 52 -26.30 13.26 -0.97
N GLN A 53 -27.10 12.26 -1.33
CA GLN A 53 -28.36 12.51 -2.03
C GLN A 53 -29.43 12.97 -1.02
N PRO A 54 -30.17 14.05 -1.31
CA PRO A 54 -31.16 14.61 -0.40
C PRO A 54 -32.39 13.69 -0.18
N ASP A 55 -32.62 12.75 -1.09
CA ASP A 55 -33.84 11.93 -1.10
C ASP A 55 -33.76 10.67 -0.19
N GLY A 56 -32.67 10.50 0.57
CA GLY A 56 -32.57 9.58 1.72
C GLY A 56 -32.58 8.08 1.42
N GLY A 57 -33.00 7.64 0.23
CA GLY A 57 -33.26 6.23 -0.09
C GLY A 57 -32.02 5.32 -0.14
N THR A 58 -30.81 5.89 -0.21
CA THR A 58 -29.54 5.14 -0.25
C THR A 58 -28.48 5.70 0.71
N CYS A 59 -28.91 6.31 1.83
CA CYS A 59 -28.00 6.83 2.84
C CYS A 59 -27.03 5.73 3.35
N GLY A 60 -25.74 5.93 3.12
CA GLY A 60 -24.66 5.10 3.68
C GLY A 60 -24.32 3.80 2.95
N MET A 61 -25.20 3.26 2.10
CA MET A 61 -24.94 2.01 1.38
C MET A 61 -23.74 2.09 0.40
N PRO A 62 -23.62 3.16 -0.42
CA PRO A 62 -22.46 3.34 -1.30
C PRO A 62 -21.16 3.58 -0.52
N VAL A 63 -21.24 4.36 0.56
CA VAL A 63 -20.11 4.69 1.46
C VAL A 63 -19.54 3.41 2.07
N LEU A 64 -20.41 2.54 2.57
CA LEU A 64 -20.01 1.25 3.14
C LEU A 64 -19.33 0.36 2.10
N GLY A 65 -19.91 0.26 0.88
CA GLY A 65 -19.34 -0.53 -0.21
C GLY A 65 -17.94 -0.05 -0.63
N ILE A 66 -17.74 1.27 -0.73
CA ILE A 66 -16.45 1.86 -1.06
C ILE A 66 -15.44 1.58 0.06
N THR A 67 -15.85 1.76 1.32
CA THR A 67 -14.99 1.54 2.49
C THR A 67 -14.54 0.09 2.58
N LEU A 68 -15.48 -0.87 2.50
CA LEU A 68 -15.17 -2.29 2.50
C LEU A 68 -14.31 -2.70 1.29
N GLY A 69 -14.56 -2.11 0.13
CA GLY A 69 -13.74 -2.34 -1.07
C GLY A 69 -12.27 -1.98 -0.84
N PHE A 70 -11.98 -0.81 -0.28
CA PHE A 70 -10.61 -0.41 0.04
C PHE A 70 -10.00 -1.20 1.20
N TRP A 71 -10.78 -1.47 2.24
CA TRP A 71 -10.31 -2.23 3.41
C TRP A 71 -9.95 -3.66 3.05
N VAL A 72 -10.81 -4.35 2.30
CA VAL A 72 -10.58 -5.76 1.94
C VAL A 72 -9.59 -5.84 0.78
N ILE A 73 -9.86 -5.20 -0.35
CA ILE A 73 -9.02 -5.36 -1.56
C ILE A 73 -7.69 -4.65 -1.37
N GLY A 74 -7.69 -3.40 -0.87
CA GLY A 74 -6.46 -2.66 -0.58
C GLY A 74 -5.68 -3.28 0.58
N GLY A 75 -6.38 -3.71 1.64
CA GLY A 75 -5.78 -4.38 2.79
C GLY A 75 -5.17 -5.75 2.47
N ILE A 76 -5.64 -6.45 1.44
CA ILE A 76 -5.03 -7.69 0.92
C ILE A 76 -3.91 -7.38 -0.09
N ALA A 77 -4.09 -6.38 -0.96
CA ALA A 77 -3.11 -6.02 -1.97
C ALA A 77 -1.77 -5.55 -1.35
N ALA A 78 -1.83 -4.69 -0.32
CA ALA A 78 -0.64 -4.17 0.35
C ALA A 78 0.29 -5.26 0.93
N PRO A 79 -0.20 -6.26 1.70
CA PRO A 79 0.63 -7.34 2.23
C PRO A 79 1.11 -8.29 1.13
N ILE A 80 0.29 -8.56 0.11
CA ILE A 80 0.74 -9.33 -1.06
C ILE A 80 1.94 -8.64 -1.70
N THR A 81 1.87 -7.34 -1.99
CA THR A 81 3.00 -6.60 -2.57
C THR A 81 4.23 -6.61 -1.64
N HIS A 82 4.04 -6.51 -0.33
CA HIS A 82 5.13 -6.58 0.65
C HIS A 82 5.81 -7.97 0.68
N ILE A 83 5.02 -9.04 0.68
CA ILE A 83 5.50 -10.43 0.66
C ILE A 83 6.21 -10.71 -0.66
N ILE A 84 5.62 -10.35 -1.80
CA ILE A 84 6.23 -10.51 -3.13
C ILE A 84 7.59 -9.80 -3.18
N PHE A 85 7.65 -8.54 -2.75
CA PHE A 85 8.92 -7.79 -2.73
C PHE A 85 9.98 -8.49 -1.88
N ARG A 86 9.60 -8.98 -0.70
CA ARG A 86 10.50 -9.69 0.21
C ARG A 86 10.94 -11.07 -0.29
N SER A 87 10.08 -11.77 -1.04
CA SER A 87 10.39 -13.07 -1.63
C SER A 87 11.29 -12.96 -2.87
N ILE A 88 11.08 -11.93 -3.71
CA ILE A 88 11.92 -11.68 -4.90
C ILE A 88 13.30 -11.14 -4.52
N ARG A 89 13.43 -10.50 -3.35
CA ARG A 89 14.71 -10.00 -2.80
C ARG A 89 15.22 -10.95 -1.71
N PRO A 90 15.92 -12.04 -2.06
CA PRO A 90 16.52 -12.92 -1.06
C PRO A 90 17.45 -12.15 -0.12
N LYS A 91 17.51 -12.61 1.14
CA LYS A 91 18.30 -12.09 2.28
C LYS A 91 19.79 -11.84 1.99
N GLU A 92 20.30 -12.24 0.84
CA GLU A 92 21.71 -12.20 0.39
C GLU A 92 22.34 -10.80 0.39
N ARG A 93 21.54 -9.71 0.35
CA ARG A 93 22.05 -8.33 0.49
C ARG A 93 22.28 -7.87 1.94
N LYS A 94 22.25 -8.77 2.93
CA LYS A 94 22.77 -8.49 4.29
C LYS A 94 24.20 -8.97 4.54
N LYS A 95 24.86 -9.68 3.60
CA LYS A 95 26.19 -10.28 3.82
C LYS A 95 27.26 -9.98 2.75
N SER A 96 27.07 -8.99 1.88
CA SER A 96 28.10 -8.55 0.95
C SER A 96 28.44 -7.08 1.14
N LEU A 97 29.21 -6.81 2.19
CA LEU A 97 30.26 -5.80 2.19
C LEU A 97 31.20 -6.07 3.39
N PRO A 98 32.17 -7.00 3.29
CA PRO A 98 33.49 -6.64 3.74
C PRO A 98 33.99 -5.59 2.73
N ILE A 99 34.02 -4.31 3.12
CA ILE A 99 35.02 -3.42 2.52
C ILE A 99 36.30 -3.78 3.28
N ASP A 100 36.92 -4.87 2.85
CA ASP A 100 38.36 -5.03 2.98
C ASP A 100 38.95 -4.58 1.64
N HIS A 101 40.06 -3.85 1.73
CA HIS A 101 40.82 -3.16 0.67
C HIS A 101 40.24 -1.78 0.29
N LEU A 102 40.87 -0.65 0.61
CA LEU A 102 42.30 -0.33 0.73
C LEU A 102 42.54 0.76 1.77
#